data_AF-A0A3B1B592-F1
#
_entry.id   AF-A0A3B1B592-F1
#
_cell.length_a   1.000
_cell.length_b   1.000
_cell.length_c   1.000
_cell.angle_alpha   90.00
_cell.angle_beta   90.00
_cell.angle_gamma   90.00
#
_symmetry.space_group_name_H-M   'P 1'
#
loop_
_entity.id
_entity.type
_entity.pdbx_description
1 polymer ?
#
loop_
_entity_poly.entity_id
_entity_poly.type
_entity_poly.pdbx_seq_one_letter_code
_entity_poly.pdbx_strand_id
1 'polypeptide(L)'
;MYWNLLMHVLMGWLGPYFFFFTPEGIIKAVLIVCITQAVDQGRIKKEKWKEIESLPETEQAAATKILESEIRIILIKSFIQNVFLYTAVVLLAAELGRTHGWF
;
A
#
# COMPACT_ATOMS: atom_id res chain seq x y z
N MET A 1 7.71 6.67 -0.37
CA MET A 1 7.46 8.14 -0.39
C MET A 1 6.19 8.53 -1.17
N TYR A 2 5.92 7.99 -2.36
CA TYR A 2 4.72 8.34 -3.16
C TYR A 2 3.37 8.04 -2.49
N TRP A 3 3.28 6.98 -1.67
CA TRP A 3 2.04 6.65 -0.96
C TRP A 3 1.72 7.62 0.19
N ASN A 4 2.72 8.07 0.95
CA ASN A 4 2.50 9.09 1.98
C ASN A 4 1.96 10.37 1.35
N LEU A 5 2.50 10.75 0.20
CA LEU A 5 2.00 11.87 -0.58
C LEU A 5 0.58 11.61 -1.08
N LEU A 6 0.29 10.41 -1.60
CA LEU A 6 -1.05 10.05 -2.08
C LEU A 6 -2.08 10.09 -0.94
N MET A 7 -1.77 9.51 0.22
CA MET A 7 -2.66 9.55 1.39
C MET A 7 -2.86 10.96 1.94
N HIS A 8 -1.83 11.81 1.92
CA HIS A 8 -1.97 13.23 2.28
C HIS A 8 -2.81 14.00 1.26
N VAL A 9 -2.64 13.72 -0.04
CA VAL A 9 -3.46 14.30 -1.10
C VAL A 9 -4.90 13.81 -0.99
N LEU A 10 -5.13 12.54 -0.66
CA LEU A 10 -6.47 11.97 -0.50
C LEU A 10 -7.17 12.50 0.75
N MET A 11 -6.48 12.55 1.88
CA MET A 11 -6.99 13.15 3.11
C MET A 11 -7.23 14.66 2.93
N GLY A 12 -6.35 15.36 2.21
CA GLY A 12 -6.49 16.79 1.91
C GLY A 12 -7.56 17.13 0.87
N TRP A 13 -7.75 16.26 -0.14
CA TRP A 13 -8.74 16.47 -1.21
C TRP A 13 -10.13 16.01 -0.80
N LEU A 14 -10.25 14.88 -0.12
CA LEU A 14 -11.55 14.31 0.25
C LEU A 14 -12.02 14.78 1.63
N GLY A 15 -11.13 15.33 2.47
CA GLY A 15 -11.47 15.91 3.76
C GLY A 15 -12.36 14.98 4.61
N PRO A 16 -13.35 15.52 5.37
CA PRO A 16 -14.30 14.68 6.10
C PRO A 16 -15.18 13.80 5.21
N TYR A 17 -15.26 14.07 3.90
CA TYR A 17 -16.10 13.33 2.98
C TYR A 17 -15.56 11.94 2.62
N PHE A 18 -14.29 11.66 2.94
CA PHE A 18 -13.75 10.30 2.87
C PHE A 18 -14.48 9.33 3.81
N PHE A 19 -15.01 9.84 4.92
CA PHE A 19 -15.64 9.05 5.97
C PHE A 19 -17.18 9.04 5.89
N PHE A 20 -17.79 9.72 4.92
CA PHE A 20 -19.22 9.56 4.69
C PHE A 20 -19.49 8.19 4.08
N PHE A 21 -20.22 7.36 4.82
CA PHE A 21 -20.73 6.03 4.45
C PHE A 21 -21.77 6.10 3.32
N THR A 22 -21.43 6.75 2.22
CA THR A 22 -22.22 6.78 0.99
C THR A 22 -21.68 5.73 0.02
N PRO A 23 -22.53 5.08 -0.80
CA PRO A 23 -22.07 4.09 -1.78
C PRO A 23 -20.98 4.65 -2.71
N GLU A 24 -21.10 5.91 -3.11
CA GLU A 24 -20.13 6.61 -3.96
C GLU A 24 -18.79 6.82 -3.26
N GLY A 25 -18.80 7.18 -1.97
CA GLY A 25 -17.60 7.32 -1.15
C GLY A 25 -16.88 5.99 -0.98
N ILE A 26 -17.62 4.91 -0.72
CA ILE A 26 -17.08 3.55 -0.60
C ILE A 26 -16.43 3.11 -1.92
N ILE A 27 -17.09 3.30 -3.06
CA ILE A 27 -16.55 2.92 -4.38
C ILE A 27 -15.24 3.69 -4.67
N LYS A 28 -15.22 5.01 -4.42
CA LYS A 28 -14.00 5.82 -4.59
C LYS A 28 -12.86 5.33 -3.69
N ALA A 29 -13.14 5.08 -2.41
CA ALA A 29 -12.16 4.57 -1.46
C ALA A 29 -11.59 3.21 -1.90
N VAL A 30 -12.45 2.29 -2.36
CA VAL A 30 -12.02 0.99 -2.89
C VAL A 30 -11.12 1.16 -4.12
N LEU A 31 -11.49 2.00 -5.09
CA LEU A 31 -10.69 2.23 -6.30
C LEU A 31 -9.31 2.82 -5.96
N ILE A 32 -9.28 3.80 -5.05
CA ILE A 32 -8.05 4.42 -4.58
C ILE A 32 -7.12 3.41 -3.90
N VAL A 33 -7.68 2.55 -3.04
CA VAL A 33 -6.92 1.46 -2.40
C VAL A 33 -6.39 0.49 -3.44
N CYS A 34 -7.22 0.07 -4.41
CA CYS A 34 -6.80 -0.84 -5.48
C CYS A 34 -5.66 -0.27 -6.33
N ILE A 35 -5.75 0.99 -6.76
CA ILE A 35 -4.70 1.67 -7.55
C ILE A 35 -3.39 1.70 -6.76
N THR A 36 -3.48 2.02 -5.47
CA THR A 36 -2.30 2.06 -4.61
C THR A 36 -1.65 0.70 -4.48
N GLN A 37 -2.44 -0.32 -4.19
CA GLN A 37 -1.93 -1.67 -4.03
C GLN A 37 -1.27 -2.14 -5.33
N ALA A 38 -1.83 -1.80 -6.49
CA ALA A 38 -1.19 -2.07 -7.78
C ALA A 38 0.18 -1.39 -7.93
N VAL A 39 0.30 -0.11 -7.55
CA VAL A 39 1.57 0.64 -7.58
C VAL A 39 2.60 0.02 -6.63
N ASP A 40 2.20 -0.33 -5.41
CA ASP A 40 3.10 -0.92 -4.43
C ASP A 40 3.56 -2.33 -4.83
N GLN A 41 2.66 -3.15 -5.37
CA GLN A 41 3.02 -4.46 -5.93
C GLN A 41 3.99 -4.34 -7.10
N GLY A 42 3.80 -3.34 -7.97
CA GLY A 42 4.74 -3.04 -9.06
C GLY A 42 6.13 -2.65 -8.54
N ARG A 43 6.19 -1.82 -7.50
CA ARG A 43 7.44 -1.43 -6.83
C ARG A 43 8.16 -2.64 -6.24
N ILE A 44 7.46 -3.48 -5.47
CA ILE A 44 8.04 -4.66 -4.83
C ILE A 44 8.63 -5.61 -5.88
N LYS A 45 7.90 -5.87 -6.97
CA LYS A 45 8.41 -6.68 -8.08
C LYS A 45 9.70 -6.10 -8.66
N LYS A 46 9.73 -4.79 -8.91
CA LYS A 46 10.91 -4.11 -9.46
C LYS A 46 12.11 -4.17 -8.50
N GLU A 47 11.89 -3.97 -7.22
CA GLU A 47 12.95 -4.07 -6.20
C GLU A 47 13.52 -5.48 -6.13
N LYS A 48 12.65 -6.51 -6.12
CA LYS A 48 13.09 -7.91 -6.12
C LYS A 48 13.82 -8.33 -7.38
N TRP A 49 13.40 -7.83 -8.54
CA TRP A 49 14.16 -8.06 -9.77
C TRP A 49 15.53 -7.38 -9.76
N LYS A 50 15.61 -6.16 -9.24
CA LYS A 50 16.90 -5.46 -9.10
C LYS A 50 17.85 -6.17 -8.13
N GLU A 51 17.32 -6.76 -7.05
CA GLU A 51 18.10 -7.62 -6.15
C GLU A 51 18.70 -8.81 -6.90
N ILE A 52 17.93 -9.47 -7.77
CA ILE A 52 18.42 -10.60 -8.58
C ILE A 52 19.47 -10.14 -9.59
N GLU A 53 19.24 -9.04 -10.30
CA GLU A 53 20.19 -8.49 -11.27
C GLU A 53 21.55 -8.12 -10.63
N SER A 54 21.55 -7.84 -9.32
CA SER A 54 22.78 -7.55 -8.57
C SER A 54 23.58 -8.79 -8.15
N LEU A 55 23.03 -9.99 -8.32
CA LEU A 55 23.71 -11.25 -8.02
C LEU A 55 24.64 -11.69 -9.17
N PRO A 56 25.66 -12.51 -8.89
CA PRO A 56 26.49 -13.12 -9.94
C PRO A 56 25.64 -13.93 -10.92
N GLU A 57 25.99 -13.90 -12.22
CA GLU A 57 25.22 -14.58 -13.29
C GLU A 57 24.97 -16.08 -13.01
N THR A 58 25.90 -16.74 -12.31
CA THR A 58 25.78 -18.14 -11.90
C THR A 58 24.62 -18.40 -10.93
N GLU A 59 24.20 -17.39 -10.18
CA GLU A 59 23.16 -17.49 -9.14
C GLU A 59 21.81 -16.91 -9.59
N GLN A 60 21.80 -16.08 -10.64
CA GLN A 60 20.60 -15.40 -11.13
C GLN A 60 19.47 -16.35 -11.53
N ALA A 61 19.79 -17.46 -12.21
CA ALA A 61 18.79 -18.43 -12.64
C ALA A 61 18.11 -19.13 -11.46
N ALA A 62 18.87 -19.45 -10.40
CA ALA A 62 18.34 -20.04 -9.18
C ALA A 62 17.49 -19.03 -8.40
N ALA A 63 17.98 -17.79 -8.24
CA ALA A 63 17.27 -16.72 -7.55
C ALA A 63 15.96 -16.33 -8.26
N THR A 64 15.96 -16.32 -9.60
CA THR A 64 14.75 -16.08 -10.42
C THR A 64 13.67 -17.12 -10.13
N LYS A 65 14.02 -18.40 -10.14
CA LYS A 65 13.05 -19.48 -9.90
C LYS A 65 12.45 -19.42 -8.48
N ILE A 66 13.27 -19.05 -7.49
CA ILE A 66 12.80 -18.82 -6.12
C ILE A 66 11.82 -17.65 -6.10
N LEU A 67 12.18 -16.51 -6.69
CA LEU A 67 11.32 -15.34 -6.74
C LEU A 67 9.97 -15.64 -7.42
N GLU A 68 9.98 -16.33 -8.56
CA GLU A 68 8.74 -16.71 -9.25
C GLU A 68 7.83 -17.59 -8.39
N SER A 69 8.40 -18.50 -7.60
CA SER A 69 7.64 -19.35 -6.70
C SER A 69 7.08 -18.62 -5.47
N GLU A 70 7.79 -17.59 -4.99
CA GLU A 70 7.43 -16.90 -3.74
C GLU A 70 6.73 -15.56 -3.94
N ILE A 71 6.84 -14.93 -5.11
CA ILE A 71 6.37 -13.55 -5.34
C ILE A 71 4.91 -13.38 -4.98
N ARG A 72 4.05 -14.37 -5.28
CA ARG A 72 2.64 -14.32 -4.92
C ARG A 72 2.45 -14.20 -3.40
N ILE A 73 3.18 -15.00 -2.62
CA ILE A 73 3.11 -14.99 -1.16
C ILE A 73 3.66 -13.67 -0.60
N ILE A 74 4.77 -13.17 -1.17
CA ILE A 74 5.37 -11.87 -0.80
C ILE A 74 4.36 -10.74 -0.99
N LEU A 75 3.69 -10.70 -2.15
CA LEU A 75 2.70 -9.66 -2.46
C LEU A 75 1.48 -9.74 -1.54
N ILE A 76 0.99 -10.95 -1.21
CA ILE A 76 -0.12 -11.13 -0.28
C ILE A 76 0.27 -10.68 1.14
N LYS A 77 1.45 -11.07 1.62
CA LYS A 77 1.94 -10.63 2.95
C LYS A 77 2.07 -9.11 3.01
N SER A 78 2.64 -8.49 1.97
CA SER A 78 2.74 -7.03 1.88
C SER A 78 1.37 -6.37 1.90
N PHE A 79 0.40 -6.92 1.17
CA PHE A 79 -0.98 -6.41 1.18
C PHE A 79 -1.59 -6.44 2.59
N ILE A 80 -1.51 -7.59 3.29
CA ILE A 80 -2.06 -7.74 4.64
C ILE A 80 -1.39 -6.77 5.62
N GLN A 81 -0.05 -6.69 5.57
CA GLN A 81 0.72 -5.77 6.41
C GLN A 81 0.31 -4.32 6.17
N ASN A 82 0.18 -3.92 4.91
CA ASN A 82 -0.25 -2.59 4.51
C ASN A 82 -1.66 -2.28 5.03
N VAL A 83 -2.64 -3.17 4.83
CA VAL A 83 -4.01 -2.99 5.34
C VAL A 83 -4.01 -2.81 6.85
N PHE A 84 -3.27 -3.63 7.59
CA PHE A 84 -3.21 -3.54 9.05
C PHE A 84 -2.58 -2.22 9.52
N LEU A 85 -1.43 -1.86 8.95
CA LEU A 85 -0.75 -0.58 9.25
C LEU A 85 -1.63 0.63 8.97
N TYR A 86 -2.29 0.67 7.81
CA TYR A 86 -3.14 1.80 7.45
C TYR A 86 -4.40 1.88 8.29
N THR A 87 -4.98 0.74 8.66
CA THR A 87 -6.11 0.72 9.61
C THR A 87 -5.67 1.31 10.95
N ALA A 88 -4.51 0.91 11.46
CA ALA A 88 -3.96 1.47 12.70
C ALA A 88 -3.71 2.98 12.61
N VAL A 89 -3.15 3.47 11.49
CA VAL A 89 -2.91 4.90 11.25
C VAL A 89 -4.21 5.69 11.19
N VAL A 90 -5.24 5.17 10.51
CA VAL A 90 -6.56 5.83 10.42
C VAL A 90 -7.23 5.88 11.79
N LEU A 91 -7.20 4.79 12.56
CA LEU A 91 -7.73 4.77 13.92
C LEU A 91 -6.99 5.74 14.85
N LEU A 92 -5.66 5.80 14.76
CA LEU A 92 -4.85 6.75 15.52
C LEU A 92 -5.17 8.19 15.12
N ALA A 93 -5.28 8.49 13.83
CA ALA A 93 -5.63 9.81 13.33
C ALA A 93 -7.04 10.25 13.77
N ALA A 94 -8.01 9.33 13.74
CA ALA A 94 -9.36 9.57 14.22
C ALA A 94 -9.38 9.85 15.73
N GLU A 95 -8.64 9.07 16.52
CA GLU A 95 -8.54 9.28 17.97
C GLU A 95 -7.83 10.60 18.31
N LEU A 96 -6.76 10.95 17.61
CA LEU A 96 -6.08 12.24 17.75
C LEU A 96 -7.00 13.40 17.35
N GLY A 97 -7.73 13.28 16.24
CA GLY A 97 -8.71 14.28 15.82
C GLY A 97 -9.81 14.49 16.85
N ARG A 98 -10.31 13.40 17.44
CA ARG A 98 -11.33 13.41 18.50
C ARG A 98 -10.82 14.02 19.81
N THR A 99 -9.59 13.73 20.21
CA THR A 99 -9.02 14.17 21.50
C THR A 99 -8.45 15.59 21.45
N HIS A 100 -7.92 16.02 20.31
CA HIS A 100 -7.31 17.34 20.14
C HIS A 100 -8.21 18.37 19.42
N GLY A 101 -9.47 18.03 19.11
CA GLY A 101 -10.48 18.99 18.65
C GLY A 101 -10.27 19.51 17.23
N TRP A 102 -9.78 18.66 16.31
CA TRP A 102 -9.68 19.00 14.89
C TRP A 102 -11.02 18.75 14.15
N PHE A 103 -12.04 18.28 14.87
CA PHE A 103 -13.44 18.11 14.47
C PHE A 103 -14.38 18.53 15.61
#